data_AF-A0A7S1SH90-F1
#
_entry.id   AF-A0A7S1SH90-F1
#
_cell.length_a   1.000
_cell.length_b   1.000
_cell.length_c   1.000
_cell.angle_alpha   90.00
_cell.angle_beta   90.00
_cell.angle_gamma   90.00
#
_symmetry.space_group_name_H-M   'P 1'
#
loop_
_entity.id
_entity.type
_entity.pdbx_description
1 polymer ?
#
loop_
_entity_poly.entity_id
_entity_poly.type
_entity_poly.pdbx_seq_one_letter_code
_entity_poly.pdbx_strand_id
1 'polypeptide(L)'
;MALGRHLLEIAVAAPISPGQAGLFVSFVCVTCLWLYSCVLLRKPVRNLVKAHDSDAGELAERGAGQDRDGPDVDGTAASASFVGELIQSRAVKVSLLQTEALKDANHTLKSMVEFGAIMAWFFLADRTNMLPEGSKNYTRDTFFFVYLMLVLFNLSQPMKVWRTPTLLNRSQTEEWKGWMQVLFLLYHYYAAGELYNAIRIFIAAYVWMTGFGNFIYYYKTGDYTLGRFFQMMWRLNFLVLFVCIALQNSYMLYYICPMHTLFTLFVYAALAIKPKWNEKGTGVAVKIVACFVLVAVFWDIPVVFYTFWQPFSWLVGYVDPRRPKDDAMHEWFFRSSLDRYVWIYGMICGWIRPAIESAFLKVDAMPTATRWTVRTALVAICLGVGQLWYQEVYVLPKLDYNKLHPYTSWIPITVFILLRNITPAMRTFSLSTMGWLGCITLETYICQYHTWLSSTIP
;
A
#
# COMPACT_ATOMS: atom_id res chain seq x y z
N MET A 1 7.27 -24.75 37.32
CA MET A 1 5.83 -25.10 37.24
C MET A 1 4.91 -23.88 37.39
N ALA A 2 5.21 -22.90 38.26
CA ALA A 2 4.41 -21.67 38.41
C ALA A 2 4.48 -20.72 37.18
N LEU A 3 5.64 -20.58 36.54
CA LEU A 3 5.80 -19.76 35.32
C LEU A 3 4.99 -20.31 34.12
N GLY A 4 4.85 -21.64 34.04
CA GLY A 4 4.08 -22.31 32.99
C GLY A 4 2.57 -22.15 33.16
N ARG A 5 2.06 -22.06 34.40
CA ARG A 5 0.64 -21.76 34.66
C ARG A 5 0.30 -20.30 34.37
N HIS A 6 1.20 -19.36 34.68
CA HIS A 6 1.01 -17.97 34.28
C HIS A 6 0.99 -17.80 32.75
N LEU A 7 1.88 -18.47 32.01
CA LEU A 7 1.86 -18.45 30.54
C LEU A 7 0.58 -19.06 29.94
N LEU A 8 -0.02 -20.05 30.62
CA LEU A 8 -1.29 -20.67 30.22
C LEU A 8 -2.52 -19.82 30.56
N GLU A 9 -2.46 -18.97 31.60
CA GLU A 9 -3.51 -17.99 31.93
C GLU A 9 -3.41 -16.70 31.09
N ILE A 10 -2.24 -16.40 30.53
CA ILE A 10 -1.97 -15.20 29.71
C ILE A 10 -2.54 -15.30 28.28
N ALA A 11 -2.75 -16.52 27.78
CA ALA A 11 -3.31 -16.76 26.46
C ALA A 11 -4.80 -17.14 26.58
N VAL A 12 -5.69 -16.26 26.12
CA VAL A 12 -7.09 -16.63 25.81
C VAL A 12 -7.04 -17.50 24.54
N ALA A 13 -6.52 -18.71 24.65
CA ALA A 13 -6.09 -19.49 23.50
C ALA A 13 -7.28 -20.28 22.92
N ALA A 14 -7.92 -19.71 21.91
CA ALA A 14 -8.47 -20.50 20.83
C ALA A 14 -7.38 -21.47 20.28
N PRO A 15 -7.76 -22.66 19.78
CA PRO A 15 -6.79 -23.62 19.25
C PRO A 15 -5.91 -22.98 18.16
N ILE A 16 -4.60 -23.20 18.24
CA ILE A 16 -3.63 -22.67 17.28
C ILE A 16 -3.94 -23.25 15.90
N SER A 17 -4.16 -22.37 14.92
CA SER A 17 -4.43 -22.78 13.54
C SER A 17 -3.18 -23.35 12.86
N PRO A 18 -3.34 -24.23 11.84
CA PRO A 18 -2.21 -24.70 11.04
C PRO A 18 -1.38 -23.57 10.42
N GLY A 19 -2.03 -22.45 10.04
CA GLY A 19 -1.37 -21.28 9.48
C GLY A 19 -0.47 -20.57 10.50
N GLN A 20 -0.94 -20.40 11.74
CA GLN A 20 -0.13 -19.85 12.84
C GLN A 20 1.06 -20.74 13.19
N ALA A 21 0.84 -22.05 13.28
CA ALA A 21 1.91 -23.02 13.50
C ALA A 21 2.96 -22.96 12.38
N GLY A 22 2.52 -22.89 11.11
CA GLY A 22 3.40 -22.74 9.95
C GLY A 22 4.23 -21.45 9.98
N LEU A 23 3.62 -20.31 10.33
CA LEU A 23 4.34 -19.04 10.49
C LEU A 23 5.37 -19.09 11.63
N PHE A 24 5.01 -19.70 12.76
CA PHE A 24 5.92 -19.85 13.89
C PHE A 24 7.13 -20.74 13.55
N VAL A 25 6.89 -21.91 12.95
CA VAL A 25 7.98 -22.80 12.49
C VAL A 25 8.86 -22.08 11.48
N SER A 26 8.26 -21.39 10.50
CA SER A 26 9.01 -20.62 9.50
C SER A 26 9.88 -19.54 10.14
N PHE A 27 9.34 -18.81 11.13
CA PHE A 27 10.07 -17.79 11.87
C PHE A 27 11.28 -18.36 12.61
N VAL A 28 11.11 -19.50 13.31
CA VAL A 28 12.21 -20.18 14.00
C VAL A 28 13.27 -20.66 13.00
N CYS A 29 12.87 -21.33 11.91
CA CYS A 29 13.78 -21.80 10.88
C CYS A 29 14.59 -20.66 10.25
N VAL A 30 13.94 -19.56 9.86
CA VAL A 30 14.61 -18.40 9.28
C VAL A 30 15.55 -17.72 10.29
N THR A 31 15.16 -17.65 11.56
CA THR A 31 16.02 -17.11 12.62
C THR A 31 17.28 -17.97 12.80
N CYS A 32 17.15 -19.29 12.81
CA CYS A 32 18.30 -20.20 12.85
C CYS A 32 19.21 -20.03 11.62
N LEU A 33 18.64 -19.93 10.42
CA LEU A 33 19.39 -19.71 9.18
C LEU A 33 20.12 -18.35 9.18
N TRP A 34 19.48 -17.31 9.68
CA TRP A 34 20.08 -15.98 9.80
C TRP A 34 21.25 -15.98 10.80
N LEU A 35 21.06 -16.59 11.98
CA LEU A 35 22.12 -16.75 12.97
C LEU A 35 23.30 -17.55 12.41
N TYR A 36 23.02 -18.63 11.68
CA TYR A 36 24.06 -19.43 11.02
C TYR A 36 24.81 -18.62 9.94
N SER A 37 24.09 -17.83 9.14
CA SER A 37 24.69 -16.88 8.19
C SER A 37 25.61 -15.87 8.87
N CYS A 38 25.20 -15.32 10.02
CA CYS A 38 26.01 -14.38 10.79
C CYS A 38 27.28 -15.04 11.33
N VAL A 39 27.20 -16.30 11.77
CA VAL A 39 28.37 -17.08 12.21
C VAL A 39 29.32 -17.34 11.03
N LEU A 40 28.80 -17.66 9.84
CA LEU A 40 29.61 -17.87 8.64
C LEU A 40 30.31 -16.60 8.15
N LEU A 41 29.70 -15.43 8.31
CA LEU A 41 30.31 -14.13 7.98
C LEU A 41 31.38 -13.70 9.00
N ARG A 42 31.29 -14.16 10.25
CA ARG A 42 32.30 -13.90 11.29
C ARG A 42 33.52 -14.79 11.19
N LYS A 43 33.42 -15.97 10.55
CA LYS A 43 34.58 -16.83 10.34
C LYS A 43 35.43 -16.24 9.20
N PRO A 44 36.70 -15.88 9.41
CA PRO A 44 37.59 -15.58 8.30
C PRO A 44 37.64 -16.80 7.37
N VAL A 45 37.64 -16.58 6.06
CA VAL A 45 37.77 -17.63 5.05
C VAL A 45 39.10 -18.35 5.28
N ARG A 46 39.09 -19.40 6.08
CA ARG A 46 40.26 -20.22 6.38
C ARG A 46 40.37 -21.31 5.31
N ASN A 47 40.43 -20.93 4.03
CA ASN A 47 40.59 -21.85 2.90
C ASN A 47 41.25 -21.16 1.69
N LEU A 48 42.45 -20.60 1.89
CA LEU A 48 43.33 -20.15 0.79
C LEU A 48 44.76 -20.71 0.95
N VAL A 49 44.91 -21.91 1.50
CA VAL A 49 46.22 -22.57 1.65
C VAL A 49 46.21 -24.04 1.19
N LYS A 50 45.16 -24.54 0.51
CA LYS A 50 45.13 -25.93 0.01
C LYS A 50 44.80 -26.10 -1.47
N ALA A 51 44.68 -25.01 -2.24
CA ALA A 51 44.51 -25.09 -3.70
C ALA A 51 45.81 -24.86 -4.49
N HIS A 52 46.93 -24.56 -3.84
CA HIS A 52 48.20 -24.29 -4.53
C HIS A 52 49.12 -25.53 -4.66
N ASP A 53 48.77 -26.66 -4.03
CA ASP A 53 49.58 -27.90 -4.06
C ASP A 53 48.96 -29.05 -4.87
N SER A 54 47.73 -28.92 -5.38
CA SER A 54 47.09 -29.95 -6.23
C SER A 54 47.24 -29.68 -7.73
N ASP A 55 47.40 -28.42 -8.15
CA ASP A 55 47.45 -28.05 -9.58
C ASP A 55 48.86 -28.17 -10.18
N ALA A 56 49.89 -28.43 -9.37
CA ALA A 56 51.26 -28.63 -9.86
C ALA A 56 51.52 -30.05 -10.42
N GLY A 57 50.62 -31.00 -10.16
CA GLY A 57 50.76 -32.39 -10.62
C GLY A 57 50.08 -32.71 -11.96
N GLU A 58 49.03 -32.00 -12.34
CA GLU A 58 48.23 -32.31 -13.55
C GLU A 58 48.65 -31.54 -14.81
N LEU A 59 49.57 -30.57 -14.69
CA LEU A 59 50.06 -29.76 -15.82
C LEU A 59 51.25 -30.40 -16.58
N ALA A 60 51.76 -31.55 -16.14
CA ALA A 60 52.93 -32.20 -16.75
C ALA A 60 52.62 -33.30 -17.79
N GLU A 61 51.36 -33.74 -17.93
CA GLU A 61 51.03 -34.90 -18.81
C GLU A 61 50.19 -34.58 -20.07
N ARG A 62 49.87 -33.33 -20.37
CA ARG A 62 49.06 -32.97 -21.55
C ARG A 62 49.81 -32.31 -22.71
N GLY A 63 51.14 -32.34 -22.69
CA GLY A 63 52.00 -31.82 -23.76
C GLY A 63 52.42 -32.89 -24.77
N ALA A 64 51.49 -33.51 -25.51
CA ALA A 64 51.80 -34.25 -26.73
C ALA A 64 50.53 -34.55 -27.56
N GLY A 65 50.45 -34.09 -28.81
CA GLY A 65 49.53 -34.66 -29.80
C GLY A 65 48.60 -33.71 -30.56
N GLN A 66 49.23 -32.97 -31.46
CA GLN A 66 48.78 -32.20 -32.63
C GLN A 66 47.67 -32.78 -33.57
N ASP A 67 46.87 -31.85 -34.14
CA ASP A 67 46.09 -31.77 -35.42
C ASP A 67 44.88 -32.69 -35.74
N ARG A 68 43.70 -32.08 -36.05
CA ARG A 68 43.05 -32.01 -37.39
C ARG A 68 41.58 -31.47 -37.40
N ASP A 69 41.24 -30.84 -38.52
CA ASP A 69 40.00 -30.18 -38.99
C ASP A 69 38.65 -30.94 -38.88
N GLY A 70 37.53 -30.18 -38.83
CA GLY A 70 36.20 -30.60 -39.32
C GLY A 70 34.98 -29.85 -38.72
N PRO A 71 33.86 -29.64 -39.45
CA PRO A 71 33.02 -28.42 -39.37
C PRO A 71 31.69 -28.52 -38.59
N ASP A 72 31.06 -27.35 -38.43
CA ASP A 72 29.74 -27.01 -37.87
C ASP A 72 28.65 -28.09 -37.89
N VAL A 73 27.94 -28.24 -36.76
CA VAL A 73 26.55 -28.73 -36.70
C VAL A 73 25.76 -27.97 -35.64
N ASP A 74 24.69 -27.30 -36.11
CA ASP A 74 23.59 -26.72 -35.34
C ASP A 74 23.06 -27.66 -34.24
N GLY A 75 22.82 -27.10 -33.05
CA GLY A 75 22.30 -27.88 -31.91
C GLY A 75 21.66 -27.04 -30.82
N THR A 76 20.41 -26.61 -31.07
CA THR A 76 19.34 -26.41 -30.07
C THR A 76 19.71 -25.70 -28.76
N ALA A 77 19.37 -24.41 -28.67
CA ALA A 77 19.16 -23.74 -27.39
C ALA A 77 18.07 -24.48 -26.61
N ALA A 78 18.48 -25.30 -25.64
CA ALA A 78 17.58 -26.02 -24.76
C ALA A 78 16.74 -25.03 -23.97
N SER A 79 15.42 -25.10 -24.14
CA SER A 79 14.45 -24.45 -23.26
C SER A 79 14.73 -24.87 -21.83
N ALA A 80 15.19 -23.93 -20.98
CA ALA A 80 15.37 -24.19 -19.56
C ALA A 80 14.04 -24.70 -18.98
N SER A 81 14.03 -25.92 -18.44
CA SER A 81 12.84 -26.44 -17.78
C SER A 81 12.58 -25.64 -16.51
N PHE A 82 11.33 -25.31 -16.23
CA PHE A 82 10.89 -24.63 -15.01
C PHE A 82 11.47 -25.27 -13.72
N VAL A 83 11.65 -26.59 -13.74
CA VAL A 83 12.26 -27.36 -12.64
C VAL A 83 13.76 -27.05 -12.49
N GLY A 84 14.50 -26.91 -13.60
CA GLY A 84 15.90 -26.49 -13.60
C GLY A 84 16.07 -25.08 -13.04
N GLU A 85 15.19 -24.15 -13.40
CA GLU A 85 15.18 -22.79 -12.85
C GLU A 85 14.81 -22.76 -11.36
N LEU A 86 13.88 -23.61 -10.92
CA LEU A 86 13.48 -23.75 -9.52
C LEU A 86 14.61 -24.32 -8.65
N ILE A 87 15.33 -25.34 -9.12
CA ILE A 87 16.48 -25.93 -8.42
C ILE A 87 17.65 -24.94 -8.34
N GLN A 88 17.83 -24.13 -9.39
CA GLN A 88 18.84 -23.05 -9.38
C GLN A 88 18.43 -21.83 -8.57
N SER A 89 17.16 -21.74 -8.13
CA SER A 89 16.65 -20.61 -7.35
C SER A 89 17.42 -20.44 -6.03
N ARG A 90 17.61 -19.17 -5.65
CA ARG A 90 18.34 -18.80 -4.43
C ARG A 90 17.71 -19.40 -3.17
N ALA A 91 16.37 -19.54 -3.16
CA ALA A 91 15.64 -20.13 -2.05
C ALA A 91 15.99 -21.62 -1.83
N VAL A 92 16.12 -22.40 -2.92
CA VAL A 92 16.51 -23.81 -2.84
C VAL A 92 17.97 -23.94 -2.40
N LYS A 93 18.88 -23.12 -2.94
CA LYS A 93 20.29 -23.11 -2.52
C LYS A 93 20.50 -22.75 -1.04
N VAL A 94 19.71 -21.79 -0.53
CA VAL A 94 19.67 -21.43 0.91
C VAL A 94 19.10 -22.57 1.76
N SER A 95 18.05 -23.24 1.28
CA SER A 95 17.45 -24.40 1.97
C SER A 95 18.40 -25.60 2.01
N LEU A 96 19.25 -25.75 0.99
CA LEU A 96 20.33 -26.74 0.93
C LEU A 96 21.58 -26.32 1.73
N LEU A 97 21.50 -25.25 2.53
CA LEU A 97 22.58 -24.75 3.41
C LEU A 97 23.90 -24.46 2.67
N GLN A 98 23.84 -24.09 1.39
CA GLN A 98 25.03 -23.71 0.64
C GLN A 98 25.66 -22.44 1.22
N THR A 99 26.92 -22.53 1.64
CA THR A 99 27.64 -21.49 2.40
C THR A 99 27.64 -20.12 1.71
N GLU A 100 27.91 -20.08 0.40
CA GLU A 100 27.98 -18.82 -0.36
C GLU A 100 26.59 -18.21 -0.59
N ALA A 101 25.60 -19.04 -0.92
CA ALA A 101 24.22 -18.58 -1.08
C ALA A 101 23.64 -18.01 0.23
N LEU A 102 24.04 -18.55 1.38
CA LEU A 102 23.57 -18.09 2.69
C LEU A 102 24.17 -16.73 3.06
N LYS A 103 25.47 -16.51 2.80
CA LYS A 103 26.14 -15.21 2.98
C LYS A 103 25.48 -14.13 2.13
N ASP A 104 25.22 -14.43 0.86
CA ASP A 104 24.55 -13.51 -0.07
C ASP A 104 23.10 -13.21 0.35
N ALA A 105 22.42 -14.19 0.93
CA ALA A 105 21.04 -14.05 1.41
C ALA A 105 20.91 -13.38 2.78
N ASN A 106 22.01 -13.06 3.49
CA ASN A 106 21.98 -12.57 4.87
C ASN A 106 21.04 -11.36 5.07
N HIS A 107 21.10 -10.37 4.17
CA HIS A 107 20.22 -9.20 4.27
C HIS A 107 18.74 -9.59 4.15
N THR A 108 18.42 -10.52 3.25
CA THR A 108 17.05 -11.01 3.06
C THR A 108 16.57 -11.79 4.29
N LEU A 109 17.43 -12.67 4.82
CA LEU A 109 17.15 -13.42 6.05
C LEU A 109 16.92 -12.48 7.24
N LYS A 110 17.75 -11.44 7.40
CA LYS A 110 17.56 -10.41 8.43
C LYS A 110 16.20 -9.74 8.31
N SER A 111 15.82 -9.28 7.11
CA SER A 111 14.51 -8.66 6.89
C SER A 111 13.34 -9.61 7.17
N MET A 112 13.50 -10.91 6.89
CA MET A 112 12.48 -11.92 7.24
C MET A 112 12.38 -12.13 8.76
N VAL A 113 13.50 -12.11 9.50
CA VAL A 113 13.50 -12.15 10.97
C VAL A 113 12.83 -10.90 11.54
N GLU A 114 13.18 -9.71 11.04
CA GLU A 114 12.54 -8.44 11.46
C GLU A 114 11.03 -8.48 11.21
N PHE A 115 10.60 -8.96 10.05
CA PHE A 115 9.19 -9.13 9.73
C PHE A 115 8.48 -10.12 10.68
N GLY A 116 9.09 -11.28 10.94
CA GLY A 116 8.55 -12.26 11.87
C GLY A 116 8.47 -11.72 13.32
N ALA A 117 9.42 -10.89 13.74
CA ALA A 117 9.37 -10.21 15.03
C ALA A 117 8.19 -9.22 15.12
N ILE A 118 7.87 -8.50 14.04
CA ILE A 118 6.69 -7.63 13.97
C ILE A 118 5.40 -8.47 14.08
N MET A 119 5.32 -9.61 13.39
CA MET A 119 4.16 -10.52 13.50
C MET A 119 4.01 -11.09 14.91
N ALA A 120 5.12 -11.47 15.54
CA ALA A 120 5.13 -11.93 16.93
C ALA A 120 4.68 -10.83 17.89
N TRP A 121 5.10 -9.58 17.66
CA TRP A 121 4.63 -8.42 18.42
C TRP A 121 3.11 -8.23 18.29
N PHE A 122 2.54 -8.27 17.08
CA PHE A 122 1.09 -8.16 16.90
C PHE A 122 0.34 -9.29 17.58
N PHE A 123 0.84 -10.52 17.49
CA PHE A 123 0.25 -11.64 18.20
C PHE A 123 0.29 -11.44 19.72
N LEU A 124 1.43 -10.98 20.26
CA LEU A 124 1.57 -10.70 21.68
C LEU A 124 0.62 -9.59 22.14
N ALA A 125 0.62 -8.46 21.44
CA ALA A 125 -0.12 -7.28 21.83
C ALA A 125 -1.65 -7.46 21.72
N ASP A 126 -2.12 -8.25 20.75
CA ASP A 126 -3.56 -8.42 20.46
C ASP A 126 -4.16 -9.73 21.00
N ARG A 127 -3.37 -10.82 21.08
CA ARG A 127 -3.86 -12.15 21.51
C ARG A 127 -3.49 -12.51 22.95
N THR A 128 -2.67 -11.71 23.61
CA THR A 128 -2.29 -11.97 25.01
C THR A 128 -2.62 -10.79 25.90
N ASN A 129 -2.96 -11.07 27.15
CA ASN A 129 -3.26 -10.03 28.15
C ASN A 129 -1.97 -9.46 28.81
N MET A 130 -0.84 -9.48 28.09
CA MET A 130 0.43 -8.99 28.63
C MET A 130 0.49 -7.47 28.75
N LEU A 131 -0.26 -6.76 27.93
CA LEU A 131 -0.36 -5.29 27.97
C LEU A 131 -1.69 -4.90 28.62
N PRO A 132 -1.68 -3.99 29.61
CA PRO A 132 -2.92 -3.53 30.23
C PRO A 132 -3.74 -2.66 29.26
N GLU A 133 -5.04 -2.86 29.26
CA GLU A 133 -5.96 -2.05 28.46
C GLU A 133 -6.28 -0.73 29.15
N GLY A 134 -6.25 0.37 28.38
CA GLY A 134 -6.64 1.70 28.84
C GLY A 134 -7.98 2.15 28.26
N SER A 135 -8.72 2.97 29.00
CA SER A 135 -9.91 3.63 28.47
C SER A 135 -9.53 4.75 27.48
N LYS A 136 -10.38 4.97 26.48
CA LYS A 136 -10.19 6.07 25.52
C LYS A 136 -10.70 7.38 26.11
N ASN A 137 -9.82 8.37 26.25
CA ASN A 137 -10.15 9.71 26.73
C ASN A 137 -9.95 10.74 25.63
N TYR A 138 -11.06 11.26 25.09
CA TYR A 138 -11.03 12.27 24.03
C TYR A 138 -11.36 13.65 24.56
N THR A 139 -10.44 14.59 24.33
CA THR A 139 -10.67 16.02 24.48
C THR A 139 -10.21 16.70 23.19
N ARG A 140 -11.08 17.54 22.62
CA ARG A 140 -10.82 18.26 21.37
C ARG A 140 -9.53 19.08 21.43
N ASP A 141 -9.32 19.78 22.54
CA ASP A 141 -8.16 20.66 22.71
C ASP A 141 -6.85 19.86 22.75
N THR A 142 -6.81 18.74 23.47
CA THR A 142 -5.65 17.85 23.49
C THR A 142 -5.37 17.26 22.11
N PHE A 143 -6.42 16.84 21.39
CA PHE A 143 -6.29 16.30 20.04
C PHE A 143 -5.61 17.28 19.09
N PHE A 144 -6.12 18.52 19.00
CA PHE A 144 -5.56 19.54 18.12
C PHE A 144 -4.21 20.04 18.62
N PHE A 145 -3.97 20.08 19.93
CA PHE A 145 -2.66 20.40 20.49
C PHE A 145 -1.60 19.39 20.06
N VAL A 146 -1.85 18.09 20.21
CA VAL A 146 -0.93 17.02 19.77
C VAL A 146 -0.69 17.11 18.26
N TYR A 147 -1.76 17.28 17.47
CA TYR A 147 -1.62 17.43 16.03
C TYR A 147 -0.79 18.66 15.64
N LEU A 148 -1.02 19.81 16.29
CA LEU A 148 -0.24 21.03 16.06
C LEU A 148 1.24 20.82 16.41
N MET A 149 1.55 20.16 17.52
CA MET A 149 2.93 19.83 17.90
C MET A 149 3.62 18.96 16.85
N LEU A 150 2.91 17.96 16.30
CA LEU A 150 3.43 17.14 15.21
C LEU A 150 3.68 17.98 13.95
N VAL A 151 2.77 18.88 13.59
CA VAL A 151 2.95 19.78 12.43
C VAL A 151 4.16 20.71 12.64
N LEU A 152 4.30 21.33 13.82
CA LEU A 152 5.44 22.20 14.14
C LEU A 152 6.76 21.44 14.12
N PHE A 153 6.79 20.22 14.67
CA PHE A 153 7.95 19.34 14.56
C PHE A 153 8.30 19.02 13.11
N ASN A 154 7.30 18.79 12.25
CA ASN A 154 7.55 18.54 10.84
C ASN A 154 8.07 19.77 10.09
N LEU A 155 7.61 20.96 10.47
CA LEU A 155 8.09 22.24 9.91
C LEU A 155 9.51 22.58 10.36
N SER A 156 9.96 22.09 11.52
CA SER A 156 11.34 22.27 11.97
C SER A 156 12.34 21.37 11.24
N GLN A 157 11.87 20.33 10.55
CA GLN A 157 12.72 19.45 9.76
C GLN A 157 13.06 20.05 8.38
N PRO A 158 14.24 19.72 7.82
CA PRO A 158 14.62 20.20 6.50
C PRO A 158 13.62 19.74 5.44
N MET A 159 13.09 20.71 4.69
CA MET A 159 12.22 20.45 3.55
C MET A 159 13.00 19.85 2.38
N LYS A 160 12.40 18.89 1.67
CA LYS A 160 12.97 18.36 0.43
C LYS A 160 12.61 19.29 -0.72
N VAL A 161 13.63 19.69 -1.49
CA VAL A 161 13.49 20.54 -2.69
C VAL A 161 13.56 19.67 -3.93
N TRP A 162 12.59 19.82 -4.83
CA TRP A 162 12.53 19.08 -6.09
C TRP A 162 12.70 20.02 -7.29
N ARG A 163 13.49 19.56 -8.27
CA ARG A 163 13.92 20.37 -9.42
C ARG A 163 12.81 20.71 -10.42
N THR A 164 11.74 19.90 -10.49
CA THR A 164 10.65 20.11 -11.46
C THR A 164 9.33 20.43 -10.76
N PRO A 165 8.73 21.62 -10.99
CA PRO A 165 7.44 22.01 -10.43
C PRO A 165 6.27 21.37 -11.21
N THR A 166 6.32 20.06 -11.38
CA THR A 166 5.25 19.26 -11.99
C THR A 166 4.04 19.16 -11.04
N LEU A 167 2.84 19.11 -11.61
CA LEU A 167 1.61 19.04 -10.83
C LEU A 167 1.54 17.70 -10.11
N LEU A 168 1.36 17.76 -8.78
CA LEU A 168 1.20 16.60 -7.91
C LEU A 168 2.37 15.61 -8.03
N ASN A 169 3.54 16.06 -7.60
CA ASN A 169 4.74 15.24 -7.56
C ASN A 169 4.56 14.03 -6.65
N ARG A 170 5.29 12.94 -6.92
CA ARG A 170 5.28 11.75 -6.07
C ARG A 170 5.56 12.10 -4.60
N SER A 171 6.53 12.98 -4.36
CA SER A 171 6.85 13.47 -3.01
C SER A 171 5.69 14.21 -2.36
N GLN A 172 4.93 15.02 -3.12
CA GLN A 172 3.75 15.69 -2.61
C GLN A 172 2.61 14.72 -2.33
N THR A 173 2.41 13.69 -3.16
CA THR A 173 1.41 12.66 -2.89
C THR A 173 1.78 11.86 -1.64
N GLU A 174 3.05 11.52 -1.43
CA GLU A 174 3.46 10.83 -0.20
C GLU A 174 3.34 11.75 1.02
N GLU A 175 3.72 13.03 0.93
CA GLU A 175 3.45 14.01 2.01
C GLU A 175 1.96 14.06 2.33
N TRP A 176 1.10 14.09 1.30
CA TRP A 176 -0.34 14.14 1.44
C TRP A 176 -0.87 12.94 2.22
N LYS A 177 -0.46 11.73 1.82
CA LYS A 177 -0.75 10.52 2.57
C LYS A 177 -0.25 10.60 4.01
N GLY A 178 0.96 11.10 4.23
CA GLY A 178 1.58 11.20 5.55
C GLY A 178 0.77 12.02 6.55
N TRP A 179 0.41 13.26 6.21
CA TRP A 179 -0.35 14.09 7.14
C TRP A 179 -1.78 13.59 7.34
N MET A 180 -2.41 13.05 6.29
CA MET A 180 -3.70 12.36 6.42
C MET A 180 -3.60 11.18 7.37
N GLN A 181 -2.51 10.41 7.28
CA GLN A 181 -2.28 9.24 8.12
C GLN A 181 -2.14 9.61 9.60
N VAL A 182 -1.44 10.70 9.92
CA VAL A 182 -1.36 11.17 11.32
C VAL A 182 -2.75 11.43 11.90
N LEU A 183 -3.59 12.18 11.18
CA LEU A 183 -4.96 12.46 11.62
C LEU A 183 -5.81 11.19 11.69
N PHE A 184 -5.64 10.29 10.71
CA PHE A 184 -6.33 9.01 10.67
C PHE A 184 -6.04 8.16 11.91
N LEU A 185 -4.77 8.08 12.30
CA LEU A 185 -4.32 7.33 13.46
C LEU A 185 -4.80 7.97 14.78
N LEU A 186 -4.67 9.30 14.91
CA LEU A 186 -5.16 10.02 16.09
C LEU A 186 -6.67 9.88 16.27
N TYR A 187 -7.44 9.91 15.16
CA TYR A 187 -8.89 9.72 15.20
C TYR A 187 -9.28 8.36 15.82
N HIS A 188 -8.59 7.27 15.44
CA HIS A 188 -8.88 5.94 15.98
C HIS A 188 -8.39 5.78 17.42
N TYR A 189 -7.22 6.34 17.73
CA TYR A 189 -6.64 6.32 19.07
C TYR A 189 -7.58 6.97 20.09
N TYR A 190 -8.03 8.20 19.79
CA TYR A 190 -8.94 8.94 20.67
C TYR A 190 -10.43 8.57 20.49
N ALA A 191 -10.81 7.85 19.44
CA ALA A 191 -12.21 7.64 19.06
C ALA A 191 -12.98 8.96 18.83
N ALA A 192 -12.36 9.91 18.14
CA ALA A 192 -12.86 11.26 17.90
C ALA A 192 -14.00 11.30 16.86
N GLY A 193 -15.22 10.90 17.25
CA GLY A 193 -16.36 10.77 16.34
C GLY A 193 -16.71 12.01 15.51
N GLU A 194 -16.39 13.22 15.99
CA GLU A 194 -16.61 14.48 15.28
C GLU A 194 -15.83 14.59 13.95
N LEU A 195 -14.70 13.90 13.83
CA LEU A 195 -13.85 13.94 12.62
C LEU A 195 -14.22 12.85 11.61
N TYR A 196 -15.30 12.10 11.82
CA TYR A 196 -15.70 11.00 10.93
C TYR A 196 -15.81 11.45 9.46
N ASN A 197 -16.45 12.60 9.20
CA ASN A 197 -16.62 13.12 7.84
C ASN A 197 -15.26 13.46 7.20
N ALA A 198 -14.29 14.00 7.96
CA ALA A 198 -12.93 14.24 7.47
C ALA A 198 -12.19 12.95 7.13
N ILE A 199 -12.24 11.95 8.02
CA ILE A 199 -11.63 10.63 7.77
C ILE A 199 -12.22 9.97 6.53
N ARG A 200 -13.52 10.17 6.29
CA ARG A 200 -14.20 9.65 5.10
C ARG A 200 -13.69 10.30 3.81
N ILE A 201 -13.43 11.60 3.81
CA ILE A 201 -12.73 12.30 2.70
C ILE A 201 -11.32 11.75 2.52
N PHE A 202 -10.60 11.45 3.60
CA PHE A 202 -9.24 10.91 3.53
C PHE A 202 -9.21 9.54 2.83
N ILE A 203 -10.17 8.66 3.15
CA ILE A 203 -10.32 7.38 2.46
C ILE A 203 -10.62 7.62 0.97
N ALA A 204 -11.54 8.53 0.65
CA ALA A 204 -11.83 8.89 -0.73
C ALA A 204 -10.59 9.44 -1.46
N ALA A 205 -9.73 10.21 -0.79
CA ALA A 205 -8.47 10.71 -1.35
C ALA A 205 -7.46 9.57 -1.61
N TYR A 206 -7.37 8.57 -0.74
CA TYR A 206 -6.56 7.37 -0.98
C TYR A 206 -7.06 6.56 -2.20
N VAL A 207 -8.37 6.38 -2.32
CA VAL A 207 -8.99 5.72 -3.49
C VAL A 207 -8.79 6.56 -4.76
N TRP A 208 -8.92 7.88 -4.66
CA TRP A 208 -8.63 8.81 -5.76
C TRP A 208 -7.18 8.69 -6.23
N MET A 209 -6.20 8.63 -5.31
CA MET A 209 -4.79 8.43 -5.66
C MET A 209 -4.56 7.09 -6.36
N THR A 210 -5.35 6.06 -6.03
CA THR A 210 -5.31 4.76 -6.69
C THR A 210 -5.77 4.87 -8.13
N GLY A 211 -6.89 5.57 -8.36
CA GLY A 211 -7.38 5.92 -9.71
C GLY A 211 -6.35 6.71 -10.51
N PHE A 212 -5.89 7.82 -9.95
CA PHE A 212 -4.95 8.76 -10.57
C PHE A 212 -3.59 8.13 -10.88
N GLY A 213 -2.97 7.48 -9.89
CA GLY A 213 -1.62 6.92 -10.01
C GLY A 213 -1.56 5.76 -10.98
N ASN A 214 -2.50 4.81 -10.88
CA ASN A 214 -2.57 3.68 -11.79
C ASN A 214 -2.90 4.13 -13.22
N PHE A 215 -3.82 5.09 -13.39
CA PHE A 215 -4.16 5.62 -14.71
C PHE A 215 -2.94 6.26 -15.39
N ILE A 216 -2.24 7.17 -14.70
CA ILE A 216 -1.05 7.83 -15.26
C ILE A 216 0.03 6.81 -15.61
N TYR A 217 0.21 5.79 -14.77
CA TYR A 217 1.17 4.74 -15.03
C TYR A 217 0.84 4.01 -16.34
N TYR A 218 -0.33 3.36 -16.42
CA TYR A 218 -0.72 2.56 -17.58
C TYR A 218 -0.89 3.39 -18.86
N TYR A 219 -1.38 4.63 -18.74
CA TYR A 219 -1.54 5.53 -19.87
C TYR A 219 -0.19 5.97 -20.46
N LYS A 220 0.83 6.19 -19.61
CA LYS A 220 2.17 6.60 -20.08
C LYS A 220 3.03 5.42 -20.54
N THR A 221 3.02 4.31 -19.81
CA THR A 221 3.90 3.17 -20.13
C THR A 221 3.31 2.25 -21.20
N GLY A 222 1.98 2.18 -21.32
CA GLY A 222 1.31 1.20 -22.19
C GLY A 222 1.58 -0.25 -21.80
N ASP A 223 2.15 -0.49 -20.62
CA ASP A 223 2.53 -1.83 -20.14
C ASP A 223 1.37 -2.43 -19.34
N TYR A 224 0.69 -3.40 -19.97
CA TYR A 224 -0.42 -4.15 -19.39
C TYR A 224 -0.03 -5.56 -18.96
N THR A 225 1.26 -5.82 -18.75
CA THR A 225 1.78 -7.16 -18.41
C THR A 225 1.24 -7.66 -17.07
N LEU A 226 0.73 -8.90 -17.05
CA LEU A 226 0.17 -9.54 -15.85
C LEU A 226 1.21 -9.67 -14.72
N GLY A 227 2.48 -9.93 -15.04
CA GLY A 227 3.54 -10.03 -14.03
C GLY A 227 3.67 -8.76 -13.17
N ARG A 228 3.61 -7.59 -13.80
CA ARG A 228 3.63 -6.31 -13.08
C ARG A 228 2.36 -6.11 -12.25
N PHE A 229 1.20 -6.46 -12.80
CA PHE A 229 -0.07 -6.40 -12.08
C PHE A 229 -0.01 -7.23 -10.79
N PHE A 230 0.44 -8.48 -10.87
CA PHE A 230 0.60 -9.34 -9.70
C PHE A 230 1.63 -8.81 -8.70
N GLN A 231 2.75 -8.22 -9.16
CA GLN A 231 3.72 -7.58 -8.28
C GLN A 231 3.10 -6.42 -7.48
N MET A 232 2.24 -5.62 -8.12
CA MET A 232 1.53 -4.53 -7.44
C MET A 232 0.49 -5.05 -6.45
N MET A 233 -0.28 -6.08 -6.83
CA MET A 233 -1.26 -6.73 -5.94
C MET A 233 -0.59 -7.37 -4.73
N TRP A 234 0.55 -8.03 -4.94
CA TRP A 234 1.37 -8.60 -3.87
C TRP A 234 1.86 -7.51 -2.92
N ARG A 235 2.47 -6.44 -3.45
CA ARG A 235 2.97 -5.34 -2.61
C ARG A 235 1.87 -4.74 -1.74
N LEU A 236 0.67 -4.55 -2.29
CA LEU A 236 -0.46 -3.96 -1.56
C LEU A 236 -0.98 -4.88 -0.45
N ASN A 237 -1.07 -6.18 -0.74
CA ASN A 237 -1.67 -7.14 0.17
C ASN A 237 -0.67 -7.92 1.03
N PHE A 238 0.63 -7.65 0.90
CA PHE A 238 1.70 -8.40 1.57
C PHE A 238 1.47 -8.45 3.08
N LEU A 239 1.45 -7.29 3.75
CA LEU A 239 1.34 -7.26 5.20
C LEU A 239 0.01 -7.82 5.70
N VAL A 240 -1.11 -7.39 5.11
CA VAL A 240 -2.44 -7.82 5.54
C VAL A 240 -2.65 -9.32 5.41
N LEU A 241 -2.10 -9.96 4.37
CA LEU A 241 -2.18 -11.41 4.20
C LEU A 241 -1.53 -12.15 5.38
N PHE A 242 -0.31 -11.77 5.75
CA PHE A 242 0.38 -12.38 6.89
C PHE A 242 -0.30 -12.07 8.22
N VAL A 243 -0.81 -10.85 8.41
CA VAL A 243 -1.56 -10.48 9.63
C VAL A 243 -2.85 -11.30 9.75
N CYS A 244 -3.60 -11.48 8.67
CA CYS A 244 -4.82 -12.31 8.68
C CYS A 244 -4.49 -13.77 9.04
N ILE A 245 -3.39 -14.33 8.53
CA ILE A 245 -2.95 -15.69 8.88
C ILE A 245 -2.49 -15.77 10.34
N ALA A 246 -1.65 -14.82 10.78
CA ALA A 246 -1.06 -14.80 12.11
C ALA A 246 -2.11 -14.58 13.21
N LEU A 247 -3.12 -13.76 12.95
CA LEU A 247 -4.13 -13.41 13.94
C LEU A 247 -5.47 -14.11 13.72
N GLN A 248 -5.66 -14.85 12.62
CA GLN A 248 -6.94 -15.46 12.23
C GLN A 248 -8.07 -14.44 12.04
N ASN A 249 -7.72 -13.24 11.57
CA ASN A 249 -8.69 -12.17 11.28
C ASN A 249 -9.23 -12.25 9.85
N SER A 250 -10.47 -11.82 9.66
CA SER A 250 -11.05 -11.65 8.31
C SER A 250 -10.38 -10.47 7.59
N TYR A 251 -10.15 -10.64 6.28
CA TYR A 251 -9.54 -9.62 5.42
C TYR A 251 -10.31 -8.29 5.41
N MET A 252 -11.64 -8.35 5.56
CA MET A 252 -12.51 -7.18 5.64
C MET A 252 -12.30 -6.31 6.87
N LEU A 253 -11.70 -6.83 7.93
CA LEU A 253 -11.32 -6.00 9.08
C LEU A 253 -10.42 -4.83 8.64
N TYR A 254 -9.58 -5.08 7.63
CA TYR A 254 -8.67 -4.11 7.02
C TYR A 254 -9.19 -3.59 5.69
N TYR A 255 -10.49 -3.22 5.63
CA TYR A 255 -11.23 -2.92 4.40
C TYR A 255 -10.57 -1.92 3.42
N ILE A 256 -9.63 -1.09 3.87
CA ILE A 256 -8.84 -0.22 2.99
C ILE A 256 -8.04 -1.04 1.95
N CYS A 257 -7.40 -2.14 2.35
CA CYS A 257 -6.66 -3.03 1.44
C CYS A 257 -7.52 -3.61 0.30
N PRO A 258 -8.68 -4.25 0.56
CA PRO A 258 -9.56 -4.76 -0.49
C PRO A 258 -10.13 -3.66 -1.37
N MET A 259 -10.44 -2.48 -0.83
CA MET A 259 -10.89 -1.35 -1.65
C MET A 259 -9.81 -0.92 -2.65
N HIS A 260 -8.57 -0.77 -2.20
CA HIS A 260 -7.47 -0.44 -3.12
C HIS A 260 -7.23 -1.54 -4.16
N THR A 261 -7.35 -2.80 -3.77
CA THR A 261 -7.24 -3.97 -4.67
C THR A 261 -8.33 -3.90 -5.75
N LEU A 262 -9.59 -3.69 -5.35
CA LEU A 262 -10.74 -3.56 -6.23
C LEU A 262 -10.57 -2.43 -7.24
N PHE A 263 -10.28 -1.22 -6.78
CA PHE A 263 -10.18 -0.08 -7.67
C PHE A 263 -8.93 -0.13 -8.55
N THR A 264 -7.85 -0.78 -8.11
CA THR A 264 -6.70 -1.05 -8.99
C THR A 264 -7.08 -2.03 -10.10
N LEU A 265 -7.82 -3.09 -9.78
CA LEU A 265 -8.34 -4.04 -10.78
C LEU A 265 -9.24 -3.32 -11.80
N PHE A 266 -10.11 -2.42 -11.34
CA PHE A 266 -11.01 -1.67 -12.21
C PHE A 266 -10.27 -0.72 -13.16
N VAL A 267 -9.27 0.02 -12.67
CA VAL A 267 -8.44 0.88 -13.53
C VAL A 267 -7.65 0.03 -14.53
N TYR A 268 -7.08 -1.08 -14.08
CA TYR A 268 -6.37 -2.02 -14.95
C TYR A 268 -7.30 -2.56 -16.05
N ALA A 269 -8.48 -3.07 -15.68
CA ALA A 269 -9.46 -3.60 -16.63
C ALA A 269 -9.92 -2.52 -17.64
N ALA A 270 -10.23 -1.31 -17.17
CA ALA A 270 -10.66 -0.21 -18.04
C ALA A 270 -9.62 0.14 -19.12
N LEU A 271 -8.33 0.15 -18.76
CA LEU A 271 -7.26 0.50 -19.69
C LEU A 271 -6.77 -0.70 -20.51
N ALA A 272 -6.72 -1.90 -19.95
CA ALA A 272 -6.26 -3.12 -20.62
C ALA A 272 -7.26 -3.63 -21.68
N ILE A 273 -8.56 -3.42 -21.50
CA ILE A 273 -9.56 -3.82 -22.51
C ILE A 273 -9.42 -2.91 -23.74
N LYS A 274 -9.07 -3.47 -24.90
CA LYS A 274 -8.82 -2.72 -26.16
C LYS A 274 -7.82 -1.55 -25.95
N PRO A 275 -6.54 -1.83 -25.71
CA PRO A 275 -5.55 -0.81 -25.34
C PRO A 275 -5.30 0.21 -26.46
N LYS A 276 -5.47 -0.19 -27.74
CA LYS A 276 -5.37 0.70 -28.92
C LYS A 276 -6.33 1.91 -28.87
N TRP A 277 -7.45 1.80 -28.13
CA TRP A 277 -8.40 2.90 -28.00
C TRP A 277 -7.91 3.98 -27.03
N ASN A 278 -6.91 3.70 -26.20
CA ASN A 278 -6.35 4.67 -25.25
C ASN A 278 -5.51 5.75 -25.96
N GLU A 279 -5.04 5.50 -27.19
CA GLU A 279 -4.30 6.47 -27.99
C GLU A 279 -5.19 7.64 -28.45
N LYS A 280 -6.49 7.40 -28.61
CA LYS A 280 -7.47 8.41 -29.01
C LYS A 280 -8.13 9.00 -27.78
N GLY A 281 -8.15 10.32 -27.66
CA GLY A 281 -8.85 11.01 -26.56
C GLY A 281 -10.34 10.65 -26.46
N THR A 282 -11.00 10.42 -27.60
CA THR A 282 -12.39 9.93 -27.65
C THR A 282 -12.54 8.52 -27.07
N GLY A 283 -11.57 7.64 -27.28
CA GLY A 283 -11.59 6.28 -26.73
C GLY A 283 -11.46 6.27 -25.21
N VAL A 284 -10.60 7.13 -24.66
CA VAL A 284 -10.50 7.33 -23.20
C VAL A 284 -11.80 7.89 -22.63
N ALA A 285 -12.42 8.88 -23.27
CA ALA A 285 -13.69 9.45 -22.83
C ALA A 285 -14.81 8.40 -22.79
N VAL A 286 -14.95 7.59 -23.85
CA VAL A 286 -15.93 6.50 -23.90
C VAL A 286 -15.70 5.49 -22.76
N LYS A 287 -14.45 5.13 -22.48
CA LYS A 287 -14.12 4.23 -21.37
C LYS A 287 -14.48 4.82 -20.00
N ILE A 288 -14.23 6.11 -19.78
CA ILE A 288 -14.60 6.79 -18.53
C ILE A 288 -16.12 6.78 -18.35
N VAL A 289 -16.89 7.10 -19.40
CA VAL A 289 -18.36 7.03 -19.36
C VAL A 289 -18.83 5.60 -19.10
N ALA A 290 -18.22 4.60 -19.74
CA ALA A 290 -18.52 3.20 -19.49
C ALA A 290 -18.24 2.80 -18.03
N CYS A 291 -17.17 3.29 -17.42
CA CYS A 291 -16.89 3.07 -15.99
C CYS A 291 -17.99 3.65 -15.09
N PHE A 292 -18.51 4.85 -15.39
CA PHE A 292 -19.62 5.44 -14.62
C PHE A 292 -20.89 4.58 -14.72
N VAL A 293 -21.25 4.14 -15.93
CA VAL A 293 -22.40 3.28 -16.15
C VAL A 293 -22.23 1.94 -15.44
N LEU A 294 -21.05 1.33 -15.53
CA LEU A 294 -20.74 0.07 -14.85
C LEU A 294 -20.89 0.23 -13.33
N VAL A 295 -20.31 1.29 -12.75
CA VAL A 295 -20.45 1.56 -11.30
C VAL A 295 -21.91 1.77 -10.90
N ALA A 296 -22.68 2.53 -11.67
CA ALA A 296 -24.10 2.74 -11.38
C ALA A 296 -24.86 1.40 -11.40
N VAL A 297 -24.72 0.60 -12.47
CA VAL A 297 -25.37 -0.71 -12.58
C VAL A 297 -24.95 -1.65 -11.44
N PHE A 298 -23.66 -1.65 -11.11
CA PHE A 298 -23.09 -2.62 -10.17
C PHE A 298 -23.43 -2.32 -8.71
N TRP A 299 -23.56 -1.05 -8.30
CA TRP A 299 -23.90 -0.68 -6.92
C TRP A 299 -25.35 -0.25 -6.71
N ASP A 300 -26.04 0.30 -7.72
CA ASP A 300 -27.44 0.75 -7.58
C ASP A 300 -28.45 -0.39 -7.79
N ILE A 301 -28.03 -1.52 -8.39
CA ILE A 301 -28.84 -2.74 -8.50
C ILE A 301 -28.28 -3.78 -7.52
N PRO A 302 -28.87 -3.95 -6.32
CA PRO A 302 -28.36 -4.89 -5.32
C PRO A 302 -28.21 -6.31 -5.86
N VAL A 303 -29.16 -6.77 -6.68
CA VAL A 303 -29.13 -8.12 -7.28
C VAL A 303 -27.83 -8.35 -8.07
N VAL A 304 -27.37 -7.35 -8.83
CA VAL A 304 -26.11 -7.45 -9.59
C VAL A 304 -24.92 -7.55 -8.64
N PHE A 305 -24.88 -6.70 -7.62
CA PHE A 305 -23.81 -6.69 -6.62
C PHE A 305 -23.68 -8.04 -5.91
N TYR A 306 -24.78 -8.54 -5.31
CA TYR A 306 -24.75 -9.79 -4.56
C TYR A 306 -24.45 -10.97 -5.50
N THR A 307 -25.05 -11.03 -6.68
CA THR A 307 -24.77 -12.14 -7.62
C THR A 307 -23.29 -12.22 -8.00
N PHE A 308 -22.64 -11.07 -8.22
CA PHE A 308 -21.22 -11.04 -8.57
C PHE A 308 -20.30 -11.38 -7.39
N TRP A 309 -20.61 -10.88 -6.19
CA TRP A 309 -19.71 -11.01 -5.04
C TRP A 309 -19.96 -12.21 -4.14
N GLN A 310 -21.13 -12.84 -4.19
CA GLN A 310 -21.45 -14.04 -3.40
C GLN A 310 -20.41 -15.17 -3.55
N PRO A 311 -19.89 -15.48 -4.77
CA PRO A 311 -18.81 -16.46 -4.93
C PRO A 311 -17.50 -16.10 -4.21
N PHE A 312 -17.28 -14.82 -3.93
CA PHE A 312 -16.11 -14.29 -3.23
C PHE A 312 -16.38 -14.01 -1.75
N SER A 313 -17.50 -14.46 -1.21
CA SER A 313 -17.87 -14.29 0.21
C SER A 313 -16.81 -14.82 1.18
N TRP A 314 -16.06 -15.86 0.81
CA TRP A 314 -14.94 -16.38 1.63
C TRP A 314 -13.80 -15.37 1.81
N LEU A 315 -13.65 -14.40 0.89
CA LEU A 315 -12.60 -13.38 0.92
C LEU A 315 -13.12 -12.05 1.47
N VAL A 316 -14.32 -11.64 1.06
CA VAL A 316 -14.88 -10.31 1.37
C VAL A 316 -16.08 -10.33 2.31
N GLY A 317 -16.48 -11.50 2.80
CA GLY A 317 -17.51 -11.63 3.82
C GLY A 317 -16.99 -11.25 5.20
N TYR A 318 -17.81 -10.53 5.96
CA TYR A 318 -17.52 -10.16 7.33
C TYR A 318 -18.80 -10.11 8.16
N VAL A 319 -18.80 -10.87 9.25
CA VAL A 319 -19.83 -10.81 10.28
C VAL A 319 -19.14 -10.29 11.54
N ASP A 320 -19.56 -9.12 12.03
CA ASP A 320 -19.01 -8.55 13.26
C ASP A 320 -19.45 -9.39 14.47
N PRO A 321 -18.54 -10.01 15.24
CA PRO A 321 -18.90 -10.77 16.44
C PRO A 321 -19.64 -9.93 17.49
N ARG A 322 -19.44 -8.61 17.49
CA ARG A 322 -20.06 -7.68 18.45
C ARG A 322 -21.49 -7.30 18.07
N ARG A 323 -21.80 -7.38 16.78
CA ARG A 323 -23.10 -7.03 16.20
C ARG A 323 -23.40 -8.03 15.08
N PRO A 324 -23.77 -9.27 15.43
CA PRO A 324 -24.09 -10.27 14.43
C PRO A 324 -25.28 -9.78 13.61
N LYS A 325 -24.99 -9.33 12.39
CA LYS A 325 -25.97 -9.10 11.34
C LYS A 325 -25.98 -10.34 10.46
N ASP A 326 -27.15 -10.71 9.98
CA ASP A 326 -27.33 -11.92 9.17
C ASP A 326 -26.64 -11.83 7.79
N ASP A 327 -26.33 -10.61 7.33
CA ASP A 327 -25.71 -10.38 6.02
C ASP A 327 -24.19 -10.13 6.12
N ALA A 328 -23.42 -11.19 5.82
CA ALA A 328 -21.96 -11.16 5.76
C ALA A 328 -21.41 -10.20 4.69
N MET A 329 -22.19 -9.84 3.67
CA MET A 329 -21.75 -8.96 2.58
C MET A 329 -22.07 -7.49 2.83
N HIS A 330 -22.86 -7.19 3.86
CA HIS A 330 -23.32 -5.84 4.16
C HIS A 330 -22.19 -4.84 4.32
N GLU A 331 -21.14 -5.18 5.08
CA GLU A 331 -19.99 -4.30 5.28
C GLU A 331 -19.24 -4.08 3.97
N TRP A 332 -19.05 -5.12 3.16
CA TRP A 332 -18.40 -4.96 1.85
C TRP A 332 -19.18 -4.06 0.91
N PHE A 333 -20.50 -4.27 0.80
CA PHE A 333 -21.38 -3.41 0.02
C PHE A 333 -21.33 -1.96 0.51
N PHE A 334 -21.51 -1.75 1.82
CA PHE A 334 -21.51 -0.42 2.42
C PHE A 334 -20.18 0.30 2.18
N ARG A 335 -19.04 -0.31 2.50
CA ARG A 335 -17.72 0.34 2.38
C ARG A 335 -17.35 0.64 0.93
N SER A 336 -17.56 -0.32 0.03
CA SER A 336 -17.24 -0.14 -1.40
C SER A 336 -18.17 0.85 -2.09
N SER A 337 -19.44 0.94 -1.67
CA SER A 337 -20.42 1.88 -2.23
C SER A 337 -20.08 3.35 -1.95
N LEU A 338 -19.42 3.62 -0.81
CA LEU A 338 -19.12 4.99 -0.38
C LEU A 338 -18.09 5.69 -1.30
N ASP A 339 -17.10 4.98 -1.84
CA ASP A 339 -16.05 5.54 -2.71
C ASP A 339 -16.24 5.22 -4.20
N ARG A 340 -17.41 4.72 -4.60
CA ARG A 340 -17.60 4.05 -5.89
C ARG A 340 -17.28 4.91 -7.14
N TYR A 341 -17.34 6.23 -7.06
CA TYR A 341 -17.04 7.13 -8.19
C TYR A 341 -15.67 7.82 -8.12
N VAL A 342 -15.04 7.87 -6.94
CA VAL A 342 -13.88 8.75 -6.73
C VAL A 342 -12.62 8.28 -7.48
N TRP A 343 -12.49 6.97 -7.70
CA TRP A 343 -11.41 6.40 -8.52
C TRP A 343 -11.54 6.80 -10.01
N ILE A 344 -12.77 6.92 -10.53
CA ILE A 344 -13.04 7.41 -11.90
C ILE A 344 -12.65 8.88 -11.99
N TYR A 345 -12.98 9.67 -10.95
CA TYR A 345 -12.51 11.05 -10.86
C TYR A 345 -10.98 11.15 -10.86
N GLY A 346 -10.29 10.22 -10.18
CA GLY A 346 -8.84 10.06 -10.25
C GLY A 346 -8.32 9.85 -11.67
N MET A 347 -8.97 8.99 -12.46
CA MET A 347 -8.64 8.79 -13.87
C MET A 347 -8.83 10.07 -14.69
N ILE A 348 -9.94 10.79 -14.49
CA ILE A 348 -10.21 12.07 -15.17
C ILE A 348 -9.11 13.08 -14.85
N CYS A 349 -8.77 13.25 -13.57
CA CYS A 349 -7.67 14.13 -13.15
C CYS A 349 -6.34 13.73 -13.79
N GLY A 350 -6.07 12.43 -13.93
CA GLY A 350 -4.88 11.91 -14.62
C GLY A 350 -4.87 12.26 -16.10
N TRP A 351 -6.02 12.20 -16.76
CA TRP A 351 -6.17 12.52 -18.18
C TRP A 351 -6.03 14.02 -18.48
N ILE A 352 -6.65 14.87 -17.66
CA ILE A 352 -6.60 16.34 -17.83
C ILE A 352 -5.30 16.98 -17.28
N ARG A 353 -4.48 16.21 -16.54
CA ARG A 353 -3.25 16.68 -15.89
C ARG A 353 -2.34 17.51 -16.81
N PRO A 354 -2.02 17.11 -18.06
CA PRO A 354 -1.17 17.91 -18.94
C PRO A 354 -1.76 19.28 -19.28
N ALA A 355 -3.08 19.37 -19.43
CA ALA A 355 -3.77 20.63 -19.70
C ALA A 355 -3.71 21.56 -18.47
N ILE A 356 -3.91 21.01 -17.27
CA ILE A 356 -3.79 21.77 -16.01
C ILE A 356 -2.34 22.25 -15.79
N GLU A 357 -1.35 21.39 -16.05
CA GLU A 357 0.07 21.77 -15.98
C GLU A 357 0.40 22.93 -16.93
N SER A 358 -0.08 22.85 -18.18
CA SER A 358 0.08 23.94 -19.16
C SER A 358 -0.59 25.23 -18.69
N ALA A 359 -1.78 25.15 -18.10
CA ALA A 359 -2.48 26.31 -17.54
C ALA A 359 -1.69 26.97 -16.39
N PHE A 360 -1.17 26.17 -15.45
CA PHE A 360 -0.34 26.71 -14.37
C PHE A 360 0.96 27.35 -14.88
N LEU A 361 1.61 26.75 -15.87
CA LEU A 361 2.80 27.34 -16.49
C LEU A 361 2.48 28.67 -17.18
N LYS A 362 1.32 28.78 -17.83
CA LYS A 362 0.85 30.06 -18.40
C LYS A 362 0.65 31.11 -17.33
N VAL A 363 0.04 30.76 -16.20
CA VAL A 363 -0.14 31.68 -15.04
C VAL A 363 1.21 32.11 -14.47
N ASP A 364 2.16 31.19 -14.34
CA ASP A 364 3.50 31.50 -13.85
C ASP A 364 4.30 32.43 -14.78
N ALA A 365 4.04 32.38 -16.09
CA ALA A 365 4.67 33.26 -17.07
C ALA A 365 4.08 34.67 -17.11
N MET A 366 2.92 34.92 -16.49
CA MET A 366 2.27 36.24 -16.50
C MET A 366 3.06 37.29 -15.71
N PRO A 367 2.88 38.60 -16.02
CA PRO A 367 3.42 39.70 -15.22
C PRO A 367 2.99 39.60 -13.75
N THR A 368 3.83 40.11 -12.84
CA THR A 368 3.66 39.94 -11.39
C THR A 368 2.27 40.36 -10.89
N ALA A 369 1.76 41.52 -11.30
CA ALA A 369 0.44 42.01 -10.90
C ALA A 369 -0.67 41.04 -11.33
N THR A 370 -0.75 40.73 -12.64
CA THR A 370 -1.75 39.81 -13.21
C THR A 370 -1.65 38.40 -12.60
N ARG A 371 -0.44 37.90 -12.38
CA ARG A 371 -0.18 36.59 -11.77
C ARG A 371 -0.79 36.51 -10.37
N TRP A 372 -0.56 37.51 -9.53
CA TRP A 372 -1.13 37.55 -8.18
C TRP A 372 -2.64 37.73 -8.22
N THR A 373 -3.19 38.57 -9.10
CA THR A 373 -4.64 38.69 -9.28
C THR A 373 -5.30 37.36 -9.64
N VAL A 374 -4.76 36.65 -10.65
CA VAL A 374 -5.28 35.34 -11.06
C VAL A 374 -5.16 34.31 -9.94
N ARG A 375 -4.03 34.26 -9.24
CA ARG A 375 -3.86 33.35 -8.09
C ARG A 375 -4.85 33.66 -6.98
N THR A 376 -4.99 34.92 -6.58
CA THR A 376 -5.94 35.32 -5.53
C THR A 376 -7.37 34.99 -5.93
N ALA A 377 -7.75 35.22 -7.20
CA ALA A 377 -9.06 34.82 -7.72
C ALA A 377 -9.27 33.30 -7.66
N LEU A 378 -8.27 32.50 -8.06
CA LEU A 378 -8.33 31.04 -7.96
C LEU A 378 -8.44 30.56 -6.50
N VAL A 379 -7.70 31.16 -5.56
CA VAL A 379 -7.84 30.87 -4.13
C VAL A 379 -9.24 31.21 -3.66
N ALA A 380 -9.75 32.40 -3.96
CA ALA A 380 -11.08 32.84 -3.55
C ALA A 380 -12.18 31.90 -4.06
N ILE A 381 -12.10 31.47 -5.33
CA ILE A 381 -13.04 30.49 -5.91
C ILE A 381 -12.93 29.15 -5.19
N CYS A 382 -11.71 28.63 -4.99
CA CYS A 382 -11.50 27.35 -4.31
C CYS A 382 -12.02 27.37 -2.87
N LEU A 383 -11.76 28.46 -2.14
CA LEU A 383 -12.27 28.65 -0.78
C LEU A 383 -13.79 28.83 -0.75
N GLY A 384 -14.37 29.56 -1.70
CA GLY A 384 -15.82 29.72 -1.83
C GLY A 384 -16.52 28.39 -2.09
N VAL A 385 -16.04 27.60 -3.06
CA VAL A 385 -16.57 26.25 -3.34
C VAL A 385 -16.37 25.31 -2.15
N GLY A 386 -15.20 25.34 -1.52
CA GLY A 386 -14.92 24.54 -0.32
C GLY A 386 -15.82 24.91 0.86
N GLN A 387 -16.09 26.21 1.06
CA GLN A 387 -16.96 26.71 2.12
C GLN A 387 -18.43 26.33 1.89
N LEU A 388 -18.92 26.46 0.66
CA LEU A 388 -20.27 26.03 0.29
C LEU A 388 -20.42 24.52 0.53
N TRP A 389 -19.46 23.72 0.09
CA TRP A 389 -19.48 22.28 0.35
C TRP A 389 -19.41 21.96 1.85
N TYR A 390 -18.65 22.74 2.62
CA TYR A 390 -18.57 22.57 4.07
C TYR A 390 -19.93 22.79 4.73
N GLN A 391 -20.59 23.89 4.41
CA GLN A 391 -21.88 24.28 5.00
C GLN A 391 -23.01 23.32 4.62
N GLU A 392 -23.08 22.92 3.35
CA GLU A 392 -24.18 22.11 2.84
C GLU A 392 -23.98 20.59 3.05
N VAL A 393 -22.74 20.11 3.05
CA VAL A 393 -22.44 18.67 3.05
C VAL A 393 -21.62 18.25 4.25
N TYR A 394 -20.49 18.90 4.54
CA TYR A 394 -19.56 18.41 5.57
C TYR A 394 -20.14 18.39 6.98
N VAL A 395 -20.98 19.37 7.33
CA VAL A 395 -21.55 19.49 8.68
C VAL A 395 -22.70 18.50 8.92
N LEU A 396 -23.18 17.82 7.87
CA LEU A 396 -24.28 16.88 7.99
C LEU A 396 -23.97 15.72 8.95
N PRO A 397 -24.99 15.22 9.66
CA PRO A 397 -24.86 14.00 10.46
C PRO A 397 -24.37 12.82 9.62
N LYS A 398 -23.64 11.90 10.25
CA LYS A 398 -23.00 10.73 9.63
C LYS A 398 -23.85 10.02 8.57
N LEU A 399 -25.13 9.76 8.86
CA LEU A 399 -26.01 9.00 7.97
C LEU A 399 -26.37 9.77 6.70
N ASP A 400 -26.62 11.08 6.81
CA ASP A 400 -26.96 11.92 5.65
C ASP A 400 -25.72 12.29 4.85
N TYR A 401 -24.60 12.54 5.53
CA TYR A 401 -23.30 12.69 4.89
C TYR A 401 -22.96 11.47 4.01
N ASN A 402 -23.17 10.25 4.52
CA ASN A 402 -22.88 9.02 3.78
C ASN A 402 -23.69 8.86 2.48
N LYS A 403 -24.89 9.45 2.39
CA LYS A 403 -25.70 9.43 1.15
C LYS A 403 -25.10 10.34 0.09
N LEU A 404 -24.52 11.48 0.48
CA LEU A 404 -23.98 12.50 -0.43
C LEU A 404 -22.48 12.31 -0.73
N HIS A 405 -21.75 11.64 0.16
CA HIS A 405 -20.31 11.43 0.04
C HIS A 405 -19.85 10.80 -1.29
N PRO A 406 -20.50 9.75 -1.84
CA PRO A 406 -20.10 9.17 -3.12
C PRO A 406 -20.08 10.17 -4.27
N TYR A 407 -20.96 11.17 -4.22
CA TYR A 407 -21.19 12.13 -5.30
C TYR A 407 -20.41 13.43 -5.14
N THR A 408 -20.00 13.78 -3.91
CA THR A 408 -19.44 15.10 -3.59
C THR A 408 -18.01 15.05 -3.03
N SER A 409 -17.48 13.87 -2.70
CA SER A 409 -16.12 13.69 -2.16
C SER A 409 -15.00 14.22 -3.07
N TRP A 410 -15.24 14.31 -4.38
CA TRP A 410 -14.29 14.88 -5.34
C TRP A 410 -14.05 16.39 -5.16
N ILE A 411 -15.01 17.12 -4.56
CA ILE A 411 -14.93 18.58 -4.37
C ILE A 411 -13.77 18.96 -3.43
N PRO A 412 -13.72 18.51 -2.15
CA PRO A 412 -12.62 18.85 -1.25
C PRO A 412 -11.26 18.35 -1.75
N ILE A 413 -11.23 17.20 -2.44
CA ILE A 413 -10.03 16.66 -3.11
C ILE A 413 -9.50 17.66 -4.16
N THR A 414 -10.40 18.19 -5.00
CA THR A 414 -10.03 19.15 -6.06
C THR A 414 -9.55 20.47 -5.48
N VAL A 415 -10.27 21.00 -4.48
CA VAL A 415 -9.88 22.21 -3.76
C VAL A 415 -8.48 22.06 -3.17
N PHE A 416 -8.20 20.93 -2.50
CA PHE A 416 -6.87 20.64 -1.95
C PHE A 416 -5.79 20.60 -3.04
N ILE A 417 -6.03 19.90 -4.15
CA ILE A 417 -5.06 19.80 -5.25
C ILE A 417 -4.74 21.18 -5.83
N LEU A 418 -5.75 22.01 -6.10
CA LEU A 418 -5.54 23.34 -6.68
C LEU A 418 -4.79 24.27 -5.72
N LEU A 419 -5.20 24.32 -4.45
CA LEU A 419 -4.55 25.15 -3.44
C LEU A 419 -3.10 24.69 -3.17
N ARG A 420 -2.85 23.38 -3.09
CA ARG A 420 -1.50 22.84 -2.83
C ARG A 420 -0.51 23.10 -3.97
N ASN A 421 -1.00 23.38 -5.18
CA ASN A 421 -0.17 23.55 -6.39
C ASN A 421 -0.11 25.00 -6.91
N ILE A 422 -0.71 25.97 -6.21
CA ILE A 422 -0.94 27.31 -6.73
C ILE A 422 0.33 28.13 -7.00
N THR A 423 1.40 27.91 -6.24
CA THR A 423 2.69 28.54 -6.46
C THR A 423 3.77 27.52 -6.84
N PRO A 424 4.81 27.92 -7.60
CA PRO A 424 5.95 27.06 -7.89
C PRO A 424 6.64 26.56 -6.61
N ALA A 425 6.80 27.41 -5.60
CA ALA A 425 7.39 27.03 -4.31
C ALA A 425 6.60 25.88 -3.68
N MET A 426 5.28 26.00 -3.60
CA MET A 426 4.45 24.91 -3.07
C MET A 426 4.58 23.62 -3.91
N ARG A 427 4.83 23.70 -5.22
CA ARG A 427 5.08 22.52 -6.06
C ARG A 427 6.44 21.85 -5.83
N THR A 428 7.45 22.61 -5.44
CA THR A 428 8.83 22.12 -5.30
C THR A 428 9.18 21.69 -3.89
N PHE A 429 8.53 22.26 -2.87
CA PHE A 429 8.80 21.93 -1.47
C PHE A 429 7.85 20.86 -0.95
N SER A 430 8.44 19.86 -0.30
CA SER A 430 7.70 18.82 0.43
C SER A 430 8.27 18.55 1.82
N LEU A 431 7.39 18.29 2.79
CA LEU A 431 7.77 17.92 4.16
C LEU A 431 8.36 16.50 4.18
N SER A 432 9.64 16.39 4.55
CA SER A 432 10.39 15.13 4.46
C SER A 432 9.80 14.02 5.34
N THR A 433 9.48 14.34 6.59
CA THR A 433 8.98 13.37 7.58
C THR A 433 7.57 12.89 7.25
N MET A 434 6.67 13.80 6.84
CA MET A 434 5.35 13.41 6.31
C MET A 434 5.49 12.56 5.04
N GLY A 435 6.42 12.90 4.13
CA GLY A 435 6.68 12.08 2.95
C GLY A 435 7.17 10.67 3.28
N TRP A 436 7.98 10.51 4.33
CA TRP A 436 8.41 9.19 4.82
C TRP A 436 7.24 8.40 5.40
N LEU A 437 6.42 9.02 6.26
CA LEU A 437 5.22 8.39 6.81
C LEU A 437 4.22 7.99 5.71
N GLY A 438 4.12 8.81 4.66
CA GLY A 438 3.36 8.54 3.43
C GLY A 438 3.68 7.20 2.78
N CYS A 439 4.96 6.83 2.80
CA CYS A 439 5.44 5.59 2.18
C CYS A 439 5.00 4.34 2.95
N ILE A 440 4.61 4.46 4.22
CA ILE A 440 4.25 3.35 5.12
C ILE A 440 2.81 3.47 5.66
N THR A 441 1.92 4.11 4.89
CA THR A 441 0.54 4.40 5.32
C THR A 441 -0.30 3.14 5.52
N LEU A 442 -0.16 2.14 4.66
CA LEU A 442 -0.94 0.91 4.79
C LEU A 442 -0.46 0.09 5.99
N GLU A 443 0.85 0.08 6.21
CA GLU A 443 1.51 -0.61 7.31
C GLU A 443 1.12 0.00 8.65
N THR A 444 1.16 1.33 8.77
CA THR A 444 0.72 2.03 9.97
C THR A 444 -0.79 1.90 10.19
N TYR A 445 -1.60 1.83 9.12
CA TYR A 445 -3.04 1.58 9.20
C TYR A 445 -3.34 0.21 9.82
N ILE A 446 -2.63 -0.85 9.40
CA ILE A 446 -2.83 -2.20 9.94
C ILE A 446 -2.28 -2.28 11.38
N CYS A 447 -1.10 -1.71 11.62
CA CYS A 447 -0.43 -1.71 12.93
C CYS A 447 -1.31 -1.11 14.05
N GLN A 448 -2.09 -0.07 13.75
CA GLN A 448 -2.94 0.59 14.74
C GLN A 448 -3.93 -0.38 15.42
N TYR A 449 -4.45 -1.37 14.67
CA TYR A 449 -5.44 -2.32 15.18
C TYR A 449 -4.89 -3.28 16.22
N HIS A 450 -3.57 -3.52 16.20
CA HIS A 450 -2.93 -4.54 17.06
C HIS A 450 -1.97 -3.93 18.08
N THR A 451 -1.57 -2.68 17.90
CA THR A 451 -0.64 -2.01 18.84
C THR A 451 -1.34 -0.94 19.68
N TRP A 452 -2.34 -0.24 19.15
CA TRP A 452 -2.97 0.90 19.84
C TRP A 452 -4.43 0.65 20.23
N LEU A 453 -5.10 -0.20 19.48
CA LEU A 453 -6.48 -0.58 19.74
C LEU A 453 -6.48 -1.97 20.35
N SER A 454 -7.19 -2.14 21.47
CA SER A 454 -7.54 -3.47 21.96
C SER A 454 -8.96 -3.82 21.56
N SER A 455 -9.20 -5.11 21.35
CA SER A 455 -10.52 -5.66 21.11
C SER A 455 -10.91 -6.60 22.26
N THR A 456 -12.06 -6.34 22.88
CA THR A 456 -12.57 -7.18 23.99
C THR A 456 -13.02 -8.58 23.56
N ILE A 457 -13.03 -8.86 22.25
CA ILE A 457 -13.40 -10.15 21.68
C ILE A 457 -12.25 -10.51 20.72
N PRO A 458 -11.55 -11.64 20.94
CA PRO A 458 -10.47 -12.08 20.06
C PRO A 458 -10.99 -12.45 18.66
#